data_AF-A0A5C5WMA7-F1
#
_entry.id   AF-A0A5C5WMA7-F1
#
_cell.length_a   1.000
_cell.length_b   1.000
_cell.length_c   1.000
_cell.angle_alpha   90.00
_cell.angle_beta   90.00
_cell.angle_gamma   90.00
#
_symmetry.space_group_name_H-M   'P 1'
#
loop_
_entity.id
_entity.type
_entity.pdbx_description
1 polymer ?
#
loop_
_entity_poly.entity_id
_entity_poly.type
_entity_poly.pdbx_seq_one_letter_code
_entity_poly.pdbx_strand_id
1 'polypeptide(L)'
;MRLALLLTTVFAFPSLLIGQDQPPAYGEGISLTDAKTVMAAAEEYARSNNWPVAITIVDSAGFLVMFQRLENTQLGSVEISIQKAKTSALFRRSTKAFEDRVAEGGANLKLLKLPGGLPMEGGLPIIVDHKLIGAIGVSGVTSAQDGMIAQAGIDGLSTLNPAQSKINNEDSDKSSFAGTVTLDGKPLEMGTVLFVPQSGGRPAGAMTNANGIYEFSNPLEPGVYTVRISSKRDEIVQPDGKVLPAQPETIPARYNSRSELRVGIMDASDEFFFELNSEN
;
A
#
# COMPACT_ATOMS: atom_id res chain seq x y z
N MET A 1 1.28 69.21 3.28
CA MET A 1 1.06 67.81 2.88
C MET A 1 2.36 67.03 3.06
N ARG A 2 2.47 66.22 4.11
CA ARG A 2 3.59 65.27 4.27
C ARG A 2 3.03 63.87 4.04
N LEU A 3 3.51 63.23 2.98
CA LEU A 3 3.11 61.91 2.51
C LEU A 3 3.85 60.85 3.35
N ALA A 4 3.12 60.09 4.16
CA ALA A 4 3.69 58.99 4.95
C ALA A 4 3.68 57.70 4.10
N LEU A 5 4.88 57.19 3.83
CA LEU A 5 5.13 55.95 3.09
C LEU A 5 4.79 54.76 3.99
N LEU A 6 3.76 53.98 3.62
CA LEU A 6 3.36 52.76 4.34
C LEU A 6 4.33 51.63 3.98
N LEU A 7 5.16 51.21 4.93
CA LEU A 7 6.11 50.11 4.79
C LEU A 7 5.36 48.78 4.94
N THR A 8 5.07 48.09 3.84
CA THR A 8 4.48 46.74 3.85
C THR A 8 5.55 45.71 4.20
N THR A 9 5.53 45.22 5.43
CA THR A 9 6.32 44.07 5.86
C THR A 9 5.81 42.80 5.18
N VAL A 10 6.62 42.24 4.28
CA VAL A 10 6.41 40.92 3.69
C VAL A 10 6.75 39.87 4.76
N PHE A 11 5.74 39.14 5.25
CA PHE A 11 5.96 37.93 6.04
C PHE A 11 6.46 36.84 5.10
N ALA A 12 7.76 36.54 5.17
CA ALA A 12 8.32 35.33 4.57
C ALA A 12 7.84 34.13 5.39
N PHE A 13 6.86 33.40 4.87
CA PHE A 13 6.54 32.06 5.39
C PHE A 13 7.75 31.16 5.14
N PRO A 14 8.32 30.51 6.17
CA PRO A 14 9.32 29.47 5.93
C PRO A 14 8.62 28.35 5.16
N SER A 15 9.07 28.12 3.93
CA SER A 15 8.64 26.96 3.17
C SER A 15 9.02 25.72 3.97
N LEU A 16 8.02 24.99 4.46
CA LEU A 16 8.22 23.67 5.02
C LEU A 16 8.83 22.82 3.90
N LEU A 17 10.11 22.49 4.00
CA LEU A 17 10.75 21.51 3.14
C LEU A 17 10.09 20.17 3.45
N ILE A 18 9.08 19.80 2.65
CA ILE A 18 8.64 18.41 2.53
C ILE A 18 9.89 17.62 2.18
N GLY A 19 10.30 16.72 3.08
CA GLY A 19 11.49 15.90 2.92
C GLY A 19 11.51 15.25 1.54
N GLN A 20 12.57 15.50 0.78
CA GLN A 20 12.89 14.67 -0.38
C GLN A 20 13.15 13.28 0.17
N ASP A 21 12.19 12.37 -0.01
CA ASP A 21 12.29 10.97 0.38
C ASP A 21 13.62 10.43 -0.17
N GLN A 22 14.60 10.24 0.72
CA GLN A 22 15.94 9.87 0.32
C GLN A 22 15.86 8.44 -0.21
N PRO A 23 16.40 8.15 -1.41
CA PRO A 23 16.36 6.79 -1.93
C PRO A 23 17.08 5.86 -0.95
N PRO A 24 16.55 4.66 -0.69
CA PRO A 24 17.06 3.77 0.34
C PRO A 24 18.56 3.50 0.16
N ALA A 25 19.27 3.30 1.26
CA ALA A 25 20.68 2.96 1.20
C ALA A 25 20.86 1.57 0.57
N TYR A 26 22.02 1.30 -0.05
CA TYR A 26 22.32 -0.06 -0.51
C TYR A 26 22.59 -0.97 0.69
N GLY A 27 21.99 -2.15 0.68
CA GLY A 27 22.25 -3.25 1.61
C GLY A 27 23.09 -4.36 0.97
N GLU A 28 23.33 -5.38 1.77
CA GLU A 28 23.88 -6.65 1.26
C GLU A 28 22.89 -7.26 0.24
N GLY A 29 23.42 -7.86 -0.81
CA GLY A 29 22.58 -8.46 -1.85
C GLY A 29 21.68 -9.55 -1.28
N ILE A 30 20.45 -9.64 -1.80
CA ILE A 30 19.46 -10.62 -1.39
C ILE A 30 20.05 -12.03 -1.38
N SER A 31 19.83 -12.76 -0.29
CA SER A 31 20.29 -14.14 -0.19
C SER A 31 19.52 -15.04 -1.17
N LEU A 32 20.12 -16.15 -1.61
CA LEU A 32 19.39 -17.11 -2.46
C LEU A 32 18.15 -17.69 -1.75
N THR A 33 18.19 -17.81 -0.42
CA THR A 33 17.05 -18.27 0.38
C THR A 33 15.90 -17.29 0.29
N ASP A 34 16.17 -16.00 0.50
CA ASP A 34 15.17 -14.94 0.42
C ASP A 34 14.64 -14.77 -1.00
N ALA A 35 15.52 -14.86 -2.01
CA ALA A 35 15.10 -14.84 -3.41
C ALA A 35 14.15 -16.01 -3.75
N LYS A 36 14.37 -17.21 -3.22
CA LYS A 36 13.44 -18.34 -3.40
C LYS A 36 12.09 -18.09 -2.74
N THR A 37 12.08 -17.50 -1.55
CA THR A 37 10.85 -17.10 -0.86
C THR A 37 10.04 -16.10 -1.68
N VAL A 38 10.69 -15.03 -2.15
CA VAL A 38 10.06 -14.02 -3.00
C VAL A 38 9.50 -14.63 -4.27
N MET A 39 10.29 -15.48 -4.92
CA MET A 39 9.89 -16.16 -6.16
C MET A 39 8.66 -17.04 -5.95
N ALA A 40 8.65 -17.86 -4.89
CA ALA A 40 7.56 -18.78 -4.61
C ALA A 40 6.23 -18.04 -4.34
N ALA A 41 6.27 -16.95 -3.57
CA ALA A 41 5.08 -16.15 -3.28
C ALA A 41 4.54 -15.45 -4.54
N ALA A 42 5.42 -14.90 -5.38
CA ALA A 42 5.05 -14.30 -6.66
C ALA A 42 4.47 -15.35 -7.64
N GLU A 43 5.10 -16.53 -7.73
CA GLU A 43 4.61 -17.64 -8.56
C GLU A 43 3.21 -18.09 -8.11
N GLU A 44 3.00 -18.30 -6.82
CA GLU A 44 1.71 -18.73 -6.27
C GLU A 44 0.60 -17.70 -6.55
N TYR A 45 0.90 -16.42 -6.38
CA TYR A 45 -0.05 -15.35 -6.68
C TYR A 45 -0.38 -15.30 -8.18
N ALA A 46 0.60 -15.43 -9.05
CA ALA A 46 0.37 -15.50 -10.50
C ALA A 46 -0.45 -16.74 -10.90
N ARG A 47 -0.14 -17.91 -10.32
CA ARG A 47 -0.86 -19.17 -10.60
C ARG A 47 -2.31 -19.14 -10.12
N SER A 48 -2.57 -18.63 -8.91
CA SER A 48 -3.94 -18.52 -8.38
C SER A 48 -4.85 -17.62 -9.23
N ASN A 49 -4.26 -16.65 -9.94
CA ASN A 49 -4.97 -15.75 -10.86
C ASN A 49 -4.94 -16.22 -12.34
N ASN A 50 -4.32 -17.36 -12.64
CA ASN A 50 -4.12 -17.86 -14.01
C ASN A 50 -3.39 -16.86 -14.92
N TRP A 51 -2.40 -16.13 -14.38
CA TRP A 51 -1.64 -15.12 -15.11
C TRP A 51 -0.30 -15.68 -15.59
N PRO A 52 -0.08 -15.79 -16.92
CA PRO A 52 1.17 -16.31 -17.46
C PRO A 52 2.24 -15.21 -17.50
N VAL A 53 3.18 -15.28 -16.55
CA VAL A 53 4.21 -14.23 -16.37
C VAL A 53 5.65 -14.78 -16.31
N ALA A 54 6.60 -13.89 -16.62
CA ALA A 54 8.00 -14.02 -16.31
C ALA A 54 8.32 -13.21 -15.05
N ILE A 55 9.04 -13.81 -14.12
CA ILE A 55 9.40 -13.25 -12.81
C ILE A 55 10.93 -13.25 -12.72
N THR A 56 11.51 -12.10 -12.42
CA THR A 56 12.95 -11.90 -12.26
C THR A 56 13.27 -11.33 -10.90
N ILE A 57 14.30 -11.83 -10.25
CA ILE A 57 14.89 -11.27 -9.03
C ILE A 57 16.35 -10.92 -9.29
N VAL A 58 16.74 -9.71 -8.92
CA VAL A 58 18.12 -9.20 -8.97
C VAL A 58 18.62 -8.80 -7.59
N ASP A 59 19.93 -8.77 -7.40
CA ASP A 59 20.58 -8.23 -6.21
C ASP A 59 20.53 -6.69 -6.18
N SER A 60 21.07 -6.10 -5.10
CA SER A 60 21.09 -4.65 -4.90
C SER A 60 21.92 -3.89 -5.96
N ALA A 61 22.77 -4.57 -6.72
CA ALA A 61 23.54 -4.03 -7.83
C ALA A 61 22.88 -4.29 -9.22
N GLY A 62 21.73 -4.96 -9.25
CA GLY A 62 20.98 -5.26 -10.48
C GLY A 62 21.47 -6.49 -11.24
N PHE A 63 22.29 -7.36 -10.61
CA PHE A 63 22.68 -8.63 -11.21
C PHE A 63 21.65 -9.72 -10.95
N LEU A 64 21.43 -10.58 -11.94
CA LEU A 64 20.42 -11.63 -11.91
C LEU A 64 20.73 -12.64 -10.80
N VAL A 65 19.76 -12.87 -9.92
CA VAL A 65 19.81 -13.90 -8.87
C VAL A 65 18.90 -15.07 -9.23
N MET A 66 17.67 -14.80 -9.67
CA MET A 66 16.70 -15.83 -10.00
C MET A 66 15.78 -15.39 -11.14
N PHE A 67 15.37 -16.36 -11.96
CA PHE A 67 14.44 -16.14 -13.06
C PHE A 67 13.51 -17.33 -13.19
N GLN A 68 12.22 -17.07 -13.37
CA GLN A 68 11.23 -18.06 -13.75
C GLN A 68 10.32 -17.51 -14.85
N ARG A 69 9.86 -18.41 -15.74
CA ARG A 69 8.86 -18.10 -16.75
C ARG A 69 7.78 -19.16 -16.68
N LEU A 70 6.57 -18.73 -16.36
CA LEU A 70 5.42 -19.62 -16.32
C LEU A 70 5.01 -20.07 -17.73
N GLU A 71 4.25 -21.15 -17.78
CA GLU A 71 3.72 -21.70 -19.02
C GLU A 71 2.89 -20.65 -19.77
N ASN A 72 2.96 -20.66 -21.11
CA ASN A 72 2.23 -19.74 -21.99
C ASN A 72 2.52 -18.23 -21.83
N THR A 73 3.54 -17.85 -21.05
CA THR A 73 4.01 -16.45 -20.96
C THR A 73 4.49 -15.95 -22.31
N GLN A 74 4.11 -14.71 -22.68
CA GLN A 74 4.60 -14.05 -23.89
C GLN A 74 6.14 -13.97 -23.89
N LEU A 75 6.79 -14.37 -24.99
CA LEU A 75 8.26 -14.46 -25.04
C LEU A 75 8.95 -13.10 -24.83
N GLY A 76 8.31 -11.99 -25.24
CA GLY A 76 8.82 -10.64 -25.01
C GLY A 76 8.91 -10.27 -23.52
N SER A 77 8.12 -10.92 -22.66
CA SER A 77 8.09 -10.64 -21.23
C SER A 77 9.36 -11.07 -20.49
N VAL A 78 10.17 -11.97 -21.08
CA VAL A 78 11.46 -12.39 -20.51
C VAL A 78 12.35 -11.17 -20.27
N GLU A 79 12.68 -10.44 -21.33
CA GLU A 79 13.57 -9.27 -21.22
C GLU A 79 12.89 -8.13 -20.46
N ILE A 80 11.58 -7.94 -20.63
CA ILE A 80 10.84 -6.88 -19.92
C ILE A 80 10.89 -7.10 -18.41
N SER A 81 10.69 -8.32 -17.92
CA SER A 81 10.76 -8.62 -16.48
C SER A 81 12.16 -8.34 -15.90
N ILE A 82 13.22 -8.69 -16.65
CA ILE A 82 14.62 -8.43 -16.28
C ILE A 82 14.88 -6.93 -16.22
N GLN A 83 14.43 -6.18 -17.23
CA GLN A 83 14.61 -4.73 -17.28
C GLN A 83 13.82 -4.04 -16.16
N LYS A 84 12.58 -4.46 -15.86
CA LYS A 84 11.81 -3.93 -14.73
C LYS A 84 12.53 -4.13 -13.40
N ALA A 85 13.06 -5.33 -13.15
CA ALA A 85 13.83 -5.61 -11.93
C ALA A 85 15.09 -4.74 -11.85
N LYS A 86 15.87 -4.66 -12.93
CA LYS A 86 17.08 -3.84 -13.01
C LYS A 86 16.80 -2.35 -12.83
N THR A 87 15.80 -1.81 -13.51
CA THR A 87 15.38 -0.42 -13.31
C THR A 87 15.07 -0.17 -11.85
N SER A 88 14.33 -1.08 -11.21
CA SER A 88 13.94 -0.88 -9.83
C SER A 88 15.14 -0.92 -8.85
N ALA A 89 16.08 -1.84 -9.04
CA ALA A 89 17.31 -1.90 -8.26
C ALA A 89 18.21 -0.67 -8.47
N LEU A 90 18.52 -0.35 -9.73
CA LEU A 90 19.49 0.71 -10.07
C LEU A 90 18.99 2.12 -9.70
N PHE A 91 17.68 2.35 -9.75
CA PHE A 91 17.08 3.64 -9.40
C PHE A 91 16.40 3.67 -8.03
N ARG A 92 16.43 2.53 -7.32
CA ARG A 92 15.98 2.37 -5.93
C ARG A 92 14.53 2.83 -5.71
N ARG A 93 13.65 2.49 -6.66
CA ARG A 93 12.23 2.87 -6.67
C ARG A 93 11.43 1.96 -7.59
N SER A 94 10.10 1.99 -7.46
CA SER A 94 9.23 1.22 -8.36
C SER A 94 9.31 1.72 -9.81
N THR A 95 9.11 0.82 -10.78
CA THR A 95 8.95 1.21 -12.18
C THR A 95 7.66 1.99 -12.41
N LYS A 96 6.66 1.81 -11.54
CA LYS A 96 5.44 2.63 -11.49
C LYS A 96 5.75 4.12 -11.32
N ALA A 97 6.67 4.47 -10.42
CA ALA A 97 7.05 5.86 -10.20
C ALA A 97 7.70 6.52 -11.44
N PHE A 98 8.17 5.73 -12.41
CA PHE A 98 8.61 6.22 -13.71
C PHE A 98 7.47 6.30 -14.71
N GLU A 99 6.59 5.29 -14.74
CA GLU A 99 5.37 5.28 -15.55
C GLU A 99 4.49 6.50 -15.25
N ASP A 100 4.20 6.75 -13.99
CA ASP A 100 3.35 7.87 -13.54
C ASP A 100 3.95 9.22 -13.98
N ARG A 101 5.28 9.39 -13.85
CA ARG A 101 5.97 10.60 -14.33
C ARG A 101 5.87 10.76 -15.84
N VAL A 102 6.04 9.67 -16.60
CA VAL A 102 5.89 9.72 -18.06
C VAL A 102 4.46 10.10 -18.45
N ALA A 103 3.45 9.62 -17.71
CA ALA A 103 2.04 9.92 -17.94
C ALA A 103 1.71 11.42 -17.72
N GLU A 104 2.42 12.12 -16.84
CA GLU A 104 2.31 13.59 -16.68
C GLU A 104 2.78 14.38 -17.91
N GLY A 105 3.54 13.76 -18.82
CA GLY A 105 3.97 14.37 -20.08
C GLY A 105 5.02 15.48 -19.94
N GLY A 106 5.10 16.35 -20.96
CA GLY A 106 6.03 17.49 -20.98
C GLY A 106 7.50 17.09 -20.84
N ALA A 107 8.21 17.74 -19.92
CA ALA A 107 9.63 17.47 -19.66
C ALA A 107 9.88 16.06 -19.11
N ASN A 108 8.87 15.37 -18.57
CA ASN A 108 9.02 14.01 -18.04
C ASN A 108 9.20 12.97 -19.14
N LEU A 109 8.82 13.26 -20.40
CA LEU A 109 9.05 12.36 -21.54
C LEU A 109 10.53 12.06 -21.79
N LYS A 110 11.46 12.85 -21.23
CA LYS A 110 12.89 12.54 -21.24
C LYS A 110 13.23 11.21 -20.53
N LEU A 111 12.37 10.75 -19.62
CA LEU A 111 12.52 9.46 -18.93
C LEU A 111 12.46 8.28 -19.90
N LEU A 112 11.78 8.41 -21.04
CA LEU A 112 11.76 7.39 -22.10
C LEU A 112 13.14 7.15 -22.74
N LYS A 113 14.09 8.08 -22.56
CA LYS A 113 15.47 7.96 -23.04
C LYS A 113 16.47 7.72 -21.90
N LEU A 114 15.99 7.47 -20.69
CA LEU A 114 16.86 7.23 -19.53
C LEU A 114 17.56 5.87 -19.69
N PRO A 115 18.91 5.81 -19.71
CA PRO A 115 19.62 4.54 -19.82
C PRO A 115 19.28 3.62 -18.64
N GLY A 116 18.84 2.39 -18.93
CA GLY A 116 18.44 1.41 -17.92
C GLY A 116 17.10 1.71 -17.23
N GLY A 117 16.37 2.75 -17.66
CA GLY A 117 15.06 3.11 -17.14
C GLY A 117 13.93 2.53 -17.98
N LEU A 118 13.09 1.70 -17.38
CA LEU A 118 11.87 1.19 -17.99
C LEU A 118 10.63 1.73 -17.25
N PRO A 119 9.93 2.74 -17.80
CA PRO A 119 8.74 3.35 -17.18
C PRO A 119 7.49 2.48 -17.40
N MET A 120 7.51 1.29 -16.81
CA MET A 120 6.43 0.31 -16.95
C MET A 120 6.28 -0.48 -15.64
N GLU A 121 5.16 -0.33 -14.94
CA GLU A 121 4.86 -0.95 -13.65
C GLU A 121 5.04 -2.48 -13.67
N GLY A 122 5.48 -3.04 -12.54
CA GLY A 122 5.84 -4.45 -12.39
C GLY A 122 7.26 -4.69 -11.87
N GLY A 123 8.07 -3.64 -11.69
CA GLY A 123 9.36 -3.69 -11.01
C GLY A 123 9.28 -3.02 -9.65
N LEU A 124 9.67 -3.71 -8.58
CA LEU A 124 9.65 -3.22 -7.20
C LEU A 124 10.97 -3.47 -6.47
N PRO A 125 11.43 -2.52 -5.63
CA PRO A 125 12.62 -2.70 -4.82
C PRO A 125 12.31 -3.62 -3.65
N ILE A 126 13.22 -4.56 -3.34
CA ILE A 126 13.16 -5.40 -2.16
C ILE A 126 13.99 -4.70 -1.07
N ILE A 127 13.31 -4.19 -0.04
CA ILE A 127 13.91 -3.39 1.02
C ILE A 127 13.76 -4.16 2.35
N VAL A 128 14.87 -4.32 3.07
CA VAL A 128 14.91 -4.91 4.42
C VAL A 128 15.75 -3.98 5.29
N ASP A 129 15.28 -3.68 6.50
CA ASP A 129 15.93 -2.74 7.42
C ASP A 129 16.31 -1.39 6.78
N HIS A 130 15.38 -0.83 5.99
CA HIS A 130 15.56 0.43 5.24
C HIS A 130 16.69 0.41 4.19
N LYS A 131 17.22 -0.77 3.86
CA LYS A 131 18.26 -0.97 2.86
C LYS A 131 17.75 -1.77 1.68
N LEU A 132 18.10 -1.33 0.47
CA LEU A 132 17.85 -2.08 -0.75
C LEU A 132 18.73 -3.32 -0.79
N ILE A 133 18.12 -4.50 -0.72
CA ILE A 133 18.82 -5.78 -0.86
C ILE A 133 18.69 -6.38 -2.26
N GLY A 134 17.69 -5.95 -3.04
CA GLY A 134 17.47 -6.42 -4.41
C GLY A 134 16.25 -5.80 -5.05
N ALA A 135 15.79 -6.38 -6.15
CA ALA A 135 14.52 -6.01 -6.76
C ALA A 135 13.86 -7.20 -7.44
N ILE A 136 12.53 -7.17 -7.53
CA ILE A 136 11.71 -8.09 -8.31
C ILE A 136 11.18 -7.36 -9.55
N GLY A 137 11.06 -8.07 -10.66
CA GLY A 137 10.44 -7.59 -11.88
C GLY A 137 9.54 -8.66 -12.48
N VAL A 138 8.31 -8.29 -12.83
CA VAL A 138 7.29 -9.18 -13.39
C VAL A 138 6.80 -8.64 -14.72
N SER A 139 6.59 -9.54 -15.69
CA SER A 139 5.97 -9.19 -16.96
C SER A 139 5.17 -10.35 -17.54
N GLY A 140 4.00 -10.05 -18.09
CA GLY A 140 3.21 -11.01 -18.90
C GLY A 140 1.73 -10.66 -18.99
N VAL A 141 1.26 -9.77 -18.10
CA VAL A 141 -0.12 -9.29 -18.05
C VAL A 141 -0.15 -7.76 -18.05
N THR A 142 -1.23 -7.13 -17.58
CA THR A 142 -1.27 -5.66 -17.49
C THR A 142 -0.25 -5.14 -16.48
N SER A 143 0.27 -3.93 -16.66
CA SER A 143 1.32 -3.39 -15.77
C SER A 143 0.91 -3.37 -14.29
N ALA A 144 -0.35 -3.06 -14.00
CA ALA A 144 -0.89 -3.11 -12.64
C ALA A 144 -0.91 -4.53 -12.06
N GLN A 145 -1.28 -5.54 -12.85
CA GLN A 145 -1.25 -6.94 -12.42
C GLN A 145 0.17 -7.46 -12.24
N ASP A 146 1.11 -7.05 -13.10
CA ASP A 146 2.54 -7.32 -12.90
C ASP A 146 3.01 -6.73 -11.55
N GLY A 147 2.56 -5.50 -11.22
CA GLY A 147 2.81 -4.85 -9.94
C GLY A 147 2.27 -5.64 -8.74
N MET A 148 1.04 -6.14 -8.84
CA MET A 148 0.43 -6.98 -7.79
C MET A 148 1.22 -8.27 -7.53
N ILE A 149 1.68 -8.95 -8.59
CA ILE A 149 2.50 -10.17 -8.47
C ILE A 149 3.85 -9.84 -7.82
N ALA A 150 4.49 -8.74 -8.25
CA ALA A 150 5.76 -8.31 -7.68
C ALA A 150 5.63 -8.01 -6.18
N GLN A 151 4.55 -7.35 -5.77
CA GLN A 151 4.27 -7.05 -4.37
C GLN A 151 4.03 -8.33 -3.56
N ALA A 152 3.20 -9.25 -4.07
CA ALA A 152 2.98 -10.54 -3.42
C ALA A 152 4.28 -11.33 -3.18
N GLY A 153 5.25 -11.21 -4.10
CA GLY A 153 6.59 -11.73 -3.89
C GLY A 153 7.30 -11.11 -2.69
N ILE A 154 7.31 -9.78 -2.57
CA ILE A 154 7.94 -9.07 -1.45
C ILE A 154 7.27 -9.44 -0.12
N ASP A 155 5.94 -9.50 -0.09
CA ASP A 155 5.16 -9.85 1.11
C ASP A 155 5.50 -11.25 1.63
N GLY A 156 5.92 -12.16 0.74
CA GLY A 156 6.44 -13.48 1.09
C GLY A 156 7.62 -13.45 2.06
N LEU A 157 8.50 -12.44 2.00
CA LEU A 157 9.62 -12.31 2.95
C LEU A 157 9.16 -12.00 4.37
N SER A 158 8.11 -11.19 4.50
CA SER A 158 7.52 -10.82 5.79
C SER A 158 6.86 -12.01 6.48
N THR A 159 6.38 -13.00 5.71
CA THR A 159 5.67 -14.18 6.25
C THR A 159 6.60 -15.31 6.76
N LEU A 160 7.87 -15.35 6.33
CA LEU A 160 8.80 -16.44 6.67
C LEU A 160 9.87 -16.10 7.72
N ASN A 161 9.75 -14.94 8.39
CA ASN A 161 10.73 -14.53 9.40
C ASN A 161 10.18 -14.55 10.86
N PRO A 162 9.64 -15.67 11.38
CA PRO A 162 9.24 -15.77 12.80
C PRO A 162 10.45 -15.83 13.76
N ALA A 163 11.68 -15.88 13.25
CA ALA A 163 12.90 -15.98 14.06
C ALA A 163 13.57 -14.62 14.38
N GLN A 164 13.31 -13.57 13.60
CA GLN A 164 13.75 -12.19 13.94
C GLN A 164 12.70 -11.39 14.73
N SER A 165 11.46 -11.88 14.83
CA SER A 165 10.43 -11.32 15.71
C SER A 165 10.72 -11.44 17.22
N LYS A 166 11.75 -12.22 17.64
CA LYS A 166 12.04 -12.50 19.07
C LYS A 166 13.29 -11.85 19.66
N ILE A 167 14.02 -10.99 18.94
CA ILE A 167 15.25 -10.37 19.47
C ILE A 167 15.10 -8.85 19.72
N ASN A 168 14.13 -8.17 19.10
CA ASN A 168 13.94 -6.72 19.31
C ASN A 168 12.64 -6.47 20.08
N ASN A 169 12.63 -6.85 21.35
CA ASN A 169 11.56 -6.54 22.29
C ASN A 169 12.01 -5.36 23.15
N GLU A 170 11.99 -4.15 22.58
CA GLU A 170 12.11 -2.86 23.28
C GLU A 170 11.77 -1.72 22.28
N ASP A 171 10.55 -1.76 21.73
CA ASP A 171 9.69 -0.60 21.46
C ASP A 171 8.43 -1.10 20.73
N SER A 172 7.41 -1.40 21.54
CA SER A 172 6.06 -1.64 21.08
C SER A 172 5.43 -0.30 20.66
N ASP A 173 5.50 0.05 19.38
CA ASP A 173 4.59 1.04 18.80
C ASP A 173 4.16 0.63 17.39
N LYS A 174 2.96 0.04 17.33
CA LYS A 174 1.98 0.00 16.22
C LYS A 174 2.32 -0.77 14.93
N SER A 175 1.89 -2.04 14.90
CA SER A 175 1.30 -2.65 13.70
C SER A 175 -0.23 -2.60 13.75
N SER A 176 -0.77 -1.46 14.15
CA SER A 176 -2.22 -1.22 14.27
C SER A 176 -2.72 -0.47 13.04
N PHE A 177 -3.62 -1.09 12.29
CA PHE A 177 -4.28 -0.43 11.16
C PHE A 177 -5.33 0.54 11.70
N ALA A 178 -5.23 1.82 11.38
CA ALA A 178 -6.12 2.86 11.90
C ALA A 178 -6.64 3.78 10.79
N GLY A 179 -7.75 4.45 11.07
CA GLY A 179 -8.31 5.45 10.16
C GLY A 179 -9.43 6.23 10.80
N THR A 180 -10.09 7.11 10.04
CA THR A 180 -11.22 7.88 10.54
C THR A 180 -12.46 7.75 9.66
N VAL A 181 -13.62 7.95 10.29
CA VAL A 181 -14.90 8.05 9.61
C VAL A 181 -15.62 9.32 10.04
N THR A 182 -16.08 10.09 9.06
CA THR A 182 -16.95 11.25 9.28
C THR A 182 -18.26 11.09 8.49
N LEU A 183 -19.35 11.67 9.01
CA LEU A 183 -20.64 11.82 8.33
C LEU A 183 -21.01 13.30 8.34
N ASP A 184 -21.19 13.89 7.15
CA ASP A 184 -21.48 15.32 6.97
C ASP A 184 -20.48 16.23 7.72
N GLY A 185 -19.20 15.85 7.66
CA GLY A 185 -18.10 16.55 8.33
C GLY A 185 -18.02 16.36 9.85
N LYS A 186 -18.91 15.56 10.46
CA LYS A 186 -18.86 15.23 11.89
C LYS A 186 -18.25 13.85 12.10
N PRO A 187 -17.38 13.65 13.10
CA PRO A 187 -16.88 12.33 13.43
C PRO A 187 -18.01 11.35 13.71
N LEU A 188 -17.94 10.16 13.13
CA LEU A 188 -18.90 9.10 13.40
C LEU A 188 -18.53 8.43 14.72
N GLU A 189 -19.14 8.81 15.82
CA GLU A 189 -18.91 8.19 17.13
C GLU A 189 -19.62 6.83 17.25
N MET A 190 -18.91 5.82 17.78
CA MET A 190 -19.43 4.45 18.01
C MET A 190 -20.01 3.75 16.77
N GLY A 191 -19.59 4.16 15.57
CA GLY A 191 -19.88 3.47 14.32
C GLY A 191 -19.08 2.17 14.21
N THR A 192 -19.63 1.19 13.49
CA THR A 192 -18.90 -0.03 13.12
C THR A 192 -18.33 0.14 11.73
N VAL A 193 -17.04 -0.15 11.58
CA VAL A 193 -16.33 -0.21 10.30
C VAL A 193 -15.92 -1.65 10.06
N LEU A 194 -16.46 -2.26 9.00
CA LEU A 194 -16.25 -3.65 8.66
C LEU A 194 -15.57 -3.76 7.30
N PHE A 195 -14.40 -4.37 7.28
CA PHE A 195 -13.62 -4.69 6.09
C PHE A 195 -13.93 -6.13 5.70
N VAL A 196 -14.55 -6.32 4.53
CA VAL A 196 -14.89 -7.63 3.98
C VAL A 196 -13.96 -7.94 2.80
N PRO A 197 -13.05 -8.91 2.89
CA PRO A 197 -12.14 -9.23 1.81
C PRO A 197 -12.92 -9.79 0.61
N GLN A 198 -12.65 -9.29 -0.59
CA GLN A 198 -13.29 -9.79 -1.82
C GLN A 198 -12.82 -11.20 -2.19
N SER A 199 -11.69 -11.65 -1.67
CA SER A 199 -11.18 -13.01 -1.81
C SER A 199 -11.99 -14.06 -1.03
N GLY A 200 -12.93 -13.64 -0.16
CA GLY A 200 -13.73 -14.55 0.67
C GLY A 200 -13.08 -14.93 2.00
N GLY A 201 -12.00 -14.24 2.40
CA GLY A 201 -11.35 -14.38 3.71
C GLY A 201 -12.19 -13.88 4.89
N ARG A 202 -11.58 -13.88 6.08
CA ARG A 202 -12.25 -13.45 7.31
C ARG A 202 -12.49 -11.93 7.32
N PRO A 203 -13.72 -11.45 7.51
CA PRO A 203 -13.97 -10.03 7.71
C PRO A 203 -13.35 -9.53 9.01
N ALA A 204 -12.90 -8.28 9.01
CA ALA A 204 -12.38 -7.60 10.19
C ALA A 204 -13.23 -6.38 10.51
N GLY A 205 -13.65 -6.25 11.76
CA GLY A 205 -14.48 -5.14 12.24
C GLY A 205 -13.79 -4.34 13.34
N ALA A 206 -13.92 -3.03 13.29
CA ALA A 206 -13.50 -2.10 14.34
C ALA A 206 -14.63 -1.13 14.67
N MET A 207 -14.65 -0.62 15.90
CA MET A 207 -15.57 0.44 16.31
C MET A 207 -14.85 1.78 16.33
N THR A 208 -15.52 2.85 15.91
CA THR A 208 -14.98 4.19 16.02
C THR A 208 -15.15 4.75 17.44
N ASN A 209 -14.17 5.52 17.91
CA ASN A 209 -14.27 6.27 19.17
C ASN A 209 -15.00 7.62 18.98
N ALA A 210 -15.04 8.45 20.03
CA ALA A 210 -15.67 9.77 20.00
C ALA A 210 -15.13 10.73 18.93
N ASN A 211 -13.91 10.50 18.45
CA ASN A 211 -13.26 11.27 17.38
C ASN A 211 -13.43 10.63 16.00
N GLY A 212 -14.26 9.60 15.87
CA GLY A 212 -14.47 8.89 14.61
C GLY A 212 -13.30 8.01 14.19
N ILE A 213 -12.30 7.80 15.07
CA ILE A 213 -11.12 6.98 14.79
C ILE A 213 -11.45 5.52 15.05
N TYR A 214 -11.18 4.64 14.09
CA TYR A 214 -11.22 3.18 14.25
C TYR A 214 -9.80 2.61 14.18
N GLU A 215 -9.58 1.48 14.85
CA GLU A 215 -8.30 0.78 14.89
C GLU A 215 -8.55 -0.73 14.95
N PHE A 216 -7.84 -1.51 14.13
CA PHE A 216 -7.85 -2.96 14.22
C PHE A 216 -6.76 -3.45 15.16
N SER A 217 -7.14 -4.33 16.08
CA SER A 217 -6.20 -4.97 17.00
C SER A 217 -5.30 -6.01 16.33
N ASN A 218 -5.64 -6.42 15.10
CA ASN A 218 -4.83 -7.32 14.28
C ASN A 218 -4.60 -6.68 12.91
N PRO A 219 -3.42 -6.92 12.29
CA PRO A 219 -3.18 -6.53 10.92
C PRO A 219 -4.23 -7.14 9.97
N LEU A 220 -4.60 -6.38 8.94
CA LEU A 220 -5.41 -6.90 7.84
C LEU A 220 -4.50 -7.57 6.82
N GLU A 221 -4.97 -8.65 6.22
CA GLU A 221 -4.25 -9.31 5.12
C GLU A 221 -4.21 -8.37 3.91
N PRO A 222 -3.12 -8.35 3.12
CA PRO A 222 -3.11 -7.62 1.87
C PRO A 222 -4.21 -8.11 0.91
N GLY A 223 -4.87 -7.17 0.22
CA GLY A 223 -5.96 -7.52 -0.69
C GLY A 223 -6.99 -6.42 -0.87
N VAL A 224 -8.00 -6.69 -1.71
CA VAL A 224 -9.10 -5.77 -1.96
C VAL A 224 -10.25 -6.04 -0.99
N TYR A 225 -10.65 -5.00 -0.25
CA TYR A 225 -11.74 -5.06 0.71
C TYR A 225 -12.93 -4.23 0.26
N THR A 226 -14.12 -4.76 0.52
CA THR A 226 -15.36 -3.98 0.55
C THR A 226 -15.55 -3.45 1.96
N VAL A 227 -15.59 -2.13 2.11
CA VAL A 227 -15.75 -1.50 3.42
C VAL A 227 -17.23 -1.24 3.67
N ARG A 228 -17.74 -1.64 4.83
CA ARG A 228 -19.14 -1.44 5.25
C ARG A 228 -19.14 -0.67 6.55
N ILE A 229 -19.83 0.46 6.58
CA ILE A 229 -19.90 1.35 7.73
C ILE A 229 -21.34 1.41 8.22
N SER A 230 -21.57 1.30 9.53
CA SER A 230 -22.89 1.33 10.14
C SER A 230 -22.88 2.20 11.39
N SER A 231 -23.91 3.02 11.60
CA SER A 231 -24.15 3.72 12.86
C SER A 231 -25.21 3.04 13.73
N LYS A 232 -25.77 1.91 13.25
CA LYS A 232 -26.77 1.17 13.99
C LYS A 232 -26.18 0.62 15.28
N ARG A 233 -26.85 0.89 16.38
CA ARG A 233 -26.49 0.35 17.70
C ARG A 233 -27.75 -0.18 18.37
N ASP A 234 -27.69 -1.42 18.85
CA ASP A 234 -28.73 -1.93 19.75
C ASP A 234 -28.53 -1.32 21.16
N GLU A 235 -29.52 -1.46 22.04
CA GLU A 235 -29.39 -0.96 23.41
C GLU A 235 -28.24 -1.66 24.14
N ILE A 236 -27.33 -0.90 24.74
CA ILE A 236 -26.16 -1.43 25.47
C ILE A 236 -26.34 -1.17 26.96
N VAL A 237 -26.35 -2.23 27.77
CA VAL A 237 -26.28 -2.13 29.23
C VAL A 237 -24.81 -2.17 29.65
N GLN A 238 -24.30 -1.06 30.16
CA GLN A 238 -22.92 -0.96 30.63
C GLN A 238 -22.74 -1.72 31.96
N PRO A 239 -21.52 -2.17 32.30
CA PRO A 239 -21.23 -2.85 33.57
C PRO A 239 -21.56 -2.03 34.82
N ASP A 240 -21.62 -0.69 34.70
CA ASP A 240 -22.01 0.23 35.77
C ASP A 240 -23.54 0.38 35.91
N GLY A 241 -24.32 -0.37 35.13
CA GLY A 241 -25.79 -0.36 35.13
C GLY A 241 -26.41 0.74 34.26
N LYS A 242 -25.63 1.58 33.58
CA LYS A 242 -26.17 2.59 32.66
C LYS A 242 -26.61 1.97 31.35
N VAL A 243 -27.79 2.36 30.89
CA VAL A 243 -28.33 1.95 29.59
C VAL A 243 -28.01 3.02 28.54
N LEU A 244 -27.24 2.66 27.51
CA LEU A 244 -27.10 3.46 26.30
C LEU A 244 -28.23 3.11 25.34
N PRO A 245 -29.06 4.07 24.94
CA PRO A 245 -30.22 3.80 24.10
C PRO A 245 -29.80 3.29 22.71
N ALA A 246 -30.66 2.46 22.13
CA ALA A 246 -30.52 2.03 20.74
C ALA A 246 -30.49 3.24 19.80
N GLN A 247 -29.64 3.16 18.78
CA GLN A 247 -29.46 4.19 17.75
C GLN A 247 -29.83 3.60 16.39
N PRO A 248 -30.77 4.21 15.64
CA PRO A 248 -31.12 3.77 14.31
C PRO A 248 -29.97 4.00 13.33
N GLU A 249 -29.95 3.23 12.24
CA GLU A 249 -28.99 3.43 11.15
C GLU A 249 -29.22 4.79 10.49
N THR A 250 -28.15 5.58 10.41
CA THR A 250 -28.12 6.88 9.74
C THR A 250 -27.19 6.87 8.54
N ILE A 251 -26.38 5.82 8.36
CA ILE A 251 -25.45 5.69 7.24
C ILE A 251 -26.21 5.25 5.98
N PRO A 252 -26.06 5.97 4.85
CA PRO A 252 -26.66 5.58 3.58
C PRO A 252 -26.28 4.16 3.13
N ALA A 253 -27.19 3.49 2.44
CA ALA A 253 -26.99 2.10 1.99
C ALA A 253 -25.73 1.92 1.13
N ARG A 254 -25.33 2.93 0.36
CA ARG A 254 -24.11 2.94 -0.50
C ARG A 254 -22.80 2.87 0.27
N TYR A 255 -22.84 3.04 1.60
CA TYR A 255 -21.70 2.86 2.49
C TYR A 255 -21.90 1.67 3.45
N ASN A 256 -23.08 1.04 3.46
CA ASN A 256 -23.39 -0.11 4.33
C ASN A 256 -23.86 -1.35 3.54
N SER A 257 -25.18 -1.52 3.40
CA SER A 257 -25.81 -2.75 2.93
C SER A 257 -25.59 -3.00 1.43
N ARG A 258 -25.33 -1.93 0.67
CA ARG A 258 -24.95 -1.94 -0.75
C ARG A 258 -23.66 -1.16 -0.92
N SER A 259 -22.67 -1.41 -0.06
CA SER A 259 -21.47 -0.57 -0.04
C SER A 259 -20.71 -0.56 -1.37
N GLU A 260 -20.38 0.63 -1.83
CA GLU A 260 -19.53 0.90 -3.00
C GLU A 260 -18.08 1.23 -2.59
N LEU A 261 -17.80 1.37 -1.29
CA LEU A 261 -16.45 1.65 -0.79
C LEU A 261 -15.53 0.47 -1.02
N ARG A 262 -14.40 0.72 -1.68
CA ARG A 262 -13.35 -0.26 -1.98
C ARG A 262 -12.01 0.30 -1.57
N VAL A 263 -11.22 -0.52 -0.89
CA VAL A 263 -9.85 -0.21 -0.51
C VAL A 263 -8.94 -1.37 -0.87
N GLY A 264 -7.75 -1.07 -1.37
CA GLY A 264 -6.68 -2.05 -1.53
C GLY A 264 -5.72 -1.86 -0.37
N ILE A 265 -5.51 -2.92 0.42
CA ILE A 265 -4.52 -2.94 1.49
C ILE A 265 -3.25 -3.56 0.92
N MET A 266 -2.16 -2.82 1.02
CA MET A 266 -0.83 -3.23 0.56
C MET A 266 0.11 -3.44 1.75
N ASP A 267 -0.04 -2.64 2.82
CA ASP A 267 0.73 -2.75 4.07
C ASP A 267 -0.18 -2.59 5.30
N ALA A 268 0.22 -3.17 6.44
CA ALA A 268 -0.45 -3.05 7.73
C ALA A 268 -0.43 -1.61 8.30
N SER A 269 0.37 -0.71 7.73
CA SER A 269 0.43 0.72 8.08
C SER A 269 -0.48 1.62 7.23
N ASP A 270 -1.24 1.07 6.29
CA ASP A 270 -2.14 1.88 5.46
C ASP A 270 -3.24 2.53 6.32
N GLU A 271 -3.39 3.85 6.24
CA GLU A 271 -4.46 4.60 6.91
C GLU A 271 -5.56 4.99 5.92
N PHE A 272 -6.82 4.69 6.24
CA PHE A 272 -7.97 5.03 5.38
C PHE A 272 -8.95 5.96 6.06
N PHE A 273 -9.24 7.07 5.37
CA PHE A 273 -10.15 8.11 5.80
C PHE A 273 -11.44 8.03 4.98
N PHE A 274 -12.57 7.86 5.66
CA PHE A 274 -13.89 7.77 5.01
C PHE A 274 -14.74 8.99 5.34
N GLU A 275 -14.87 9.90 4.38
CA GLU A 275 -15.81 11.02 4.46
C GLU A 275 -17.14 10.61 3.82
N LEU A 276 -18.16 10.43 4.66
CA LEU A 276 -19.50 10.02 4.25
C LEU A 276 -20.43 11.22 4.15
N ASN A 277 -21.30 11.20 3.14
CA ASN A 277 -22.33 12.23 2.95
C ASN A 277 -23.72 11.59 3.10
N SER A 278 -24.58 12.18 3.94
CA SER A 278 -25.97 11.74 4.08
C SER A 278 -26.79 12.02 2.83
N GLU A 279 -26.38 13.00 2.02
CA GLU A 279 -26.97 13.28 0.72
C GLU A 279 -26.43 12.34 -0.37
N ASN A 280 -27.39 11.67 -1.01
CA ASN A 280 -27.33 10.79 -2.20
C ASN A 280 -26.80 9.35 -2.06
#